data_AF-A0A958Q3U7-F1
#
_entry.id   AF-A0A958Q3U7-F1
#
_cell.length_a   1.000
_cell.length_b   1.000
_cell.length_c   1.000
_cell.angle_alpha   90.00
_cell.angle_beta   90.00
_cell.angle_gamma   90.00
#
_symmetry.space_group_name_H-M   'P 1'
#
loop_
_entity.id
_entity.type
_entity.pdbx_description
1 polymer ?
#
loop_
_entity_poly.entity_id
_entity_poly.type
_entity_poly.pdbx_seq_one_letter_code
_entity_poly.pdbx_strand_id
1 'polypeptide(L)'
;IGDFTNGFVAALDRPLGYEIFNLGNSQTVSLKEMLEVVAAVSGKELVIEQHPMQPGDVECTNADISKAREKLGYDPKTSFRDGMQVFHDWFVSRSDESVG
;
A
#
# COMPACT_ATOMS: atom_id res chain seq x y z
N ILE A 1 -1.36 1.92 -6.01
CA ILE A 1 -2.00 3.10 -6.64
C ILE A 1 -3.27 2.71 -7.40
N GLY A 2 -3.23 1.69 -8.29
CA GLY A 2 -4.40 1.28 -9.08
C GLY A 2 -5.69 1.01 -8.29
N ASP A 3 -5.62 0.21 -7.22
CA ASP A 3 -6.81 -0.07 -6.40
C ASP A 3 -7.41 1.20 -5.80
N PHE A 4 -6.58 2.06 -5.21
CA PHE A 4 -7.04 3.35 -4.66
C PHE A 4 -7.76 4.20 -5.71
N THR A 5 -7.23 4.28 -6.92
CA THR A 5 -7.85 5.02 -8.04
C THR A 5 -9.22 4.44 -8.38
N ASN A 6 -9.37 3.12 -8.41
CA ASN A 6 -10.67 2.47 -8.66
C ASN A 6 -11.69 2.81 -7.58
N GLY A 7 -11.29 2.79 -6.30
CA GLY A 7 -12.14 3.18 -5.18
C GLY A 7 -12.55 4.66 -5.25
N PHE A 8 -11.63 5.54 -5.62
CA PHE A 8 -11.89 6.97 -5.78
C PHE A 8 -12.86 7.26 -6.93
N VAL A 9 -12.65 6.66 -8.10
CA VAL A 9 -13.56 6.80 -9.25
C VAL A 9 -14.96 6.26 -8.90
N ALA A 10 -15.05 5.11 -8.25
CA ALA A 10 -16.33 4.56 -7.81
C ALA A 10 -17.08 5.49 -6.84
N ALA A 11 -16.37 6.27 -6.03
CA ALA A 11 -16.96 7.28 -5.15
C ALA A 11 -17.49 8.51 -5.91
N LEU A 12 -16.85 8.89 -7.03
CA LEU A 12 -17.32 9.98 -7.89
C LEU A 12 -18.56 9.59 -8.68
N ASP A 13 -18.61 8.35 -9.18
CA ASP A 13 -19.71 7.86 -10.03
C ASP A 13 -20.99 7.54 -9.24
N ARG A 14 -20.91 7.51 -7.90
CA ARG A 14 -22.03 7.21 -7.01
C ARG A 14 -22.35 8.43 -6.15
N PRO A 15 -23.39 9.22 -6.50
CA PRO A 15 -23.76 10.39 -5.72
C PRO A 15 -24.42 9.96 -4.40
N LEU A 16 -23.59 9.68 -3.40
CA LEU A 16 -23.99 9.25 -2.05
C LEU A 16 -24.15 10.43 -1.07
N GLY A 17 -24.05 11.68 -1.55
CA GLY A 17 -23.97 12.86 -0.70
C GLY A 17 -22.60 12.97 -0.02
N TYR A 18 -22.58 13.46 1.22
CA TYR A 18 -21.35 13.56 2.01
C TYR A 18 -21.12 12.26 2.79
N GLU A 19 -20.10 11.52 2.39
CA GLU A 19 -19.72 10.24 3.01
C GLU A 19 -18.21 10.17 3.21
N ILE A 20 -17.78 9.64 4.35
CA ILE A 20 -16.36 9.35 4.65
C ILE A 20 -16.09 7.88 4.37
N PHE A 21 -15.04 7.58 3.62
CA PHE A 21 -14.60 6.23 3.28
C PHE A 21 -13.12 6.04 3.57
N ASN A 22 -12.76 4.93 4.20
CA ASN A 22 -11.38 4.48 4.24
C ASN A 22 -11.10 3.66 2.98
N LEU A 23 -10.09 4.08 2.22
CA LEU A 23 -9.58 3.33 1.08
C LEU A 23 -8.16 2.87 1.43
N GLY A 24 -7.95 1.57 1.41
CA GLY A 24 -6.67 0.95 1.75
C GLY A 24 -6.70 -0.54 1.44
N ASN A 25 -5.65 -1.25 1.82
CA ASN A 25 -5.68 -2.71 1.88
C ASN A 25 -6.15 -3.13 3.28
N SER A 26 -7.06 -4.11 3.37
CA SER A 26 -7.51 -4.66 4.66
C SER A 26 -6.58 -5.73 5.22
N GLN A 27 -5.54 -6.10 4.47
CA GLN A 27 -4.51 -7.03 4.94
C GLN A 27 -3.44 -6.27 5.72
N THR A 28 -3.32 -6.56 7.01
CA THR A 28 -2.23 -6.08 7.84
C THR A 28 -0.94 -6.80 7.44
N VAL A 29 0.12 -6.04 7.18
CA VAL A 29 1.47 -6.55 6.92
C VAL A 29 2.34 -6.09 8.08
N SER A 30 3.02 -7.01 8.76
CA SER A 30 3.96 -6.65 9.81
C SER A 30 5.18 -5.93 9.25
N LEU A 31 5.86 -5.12 10.07
CA LEU A 31 7.09 -4.45 9.66
C LEU A 31 8.15 -5.46 9.17
N LYS A 32 8.23 -6.63 9.81
CA LYS A 32 9.15 -7.70 9.42
C LYS A 32 8.82 -8.24 8.01
N GLU A 33 7.56 -8.57 7.75
CA GLU A 33 7.14 -9.05 6.42
C GLU A 33 7.34 -7.98 5.35
N MET A 34 7.11 -6.71 5.68
CA MET A 34 7.41 -5.59 4.79
C MET A 34 8.89 -5.57 4.41
N LEU A 35 9.79 -5.67 5.39
CA LEU A 35 11.24 -5.69 5.17
C LEU A 35 11.68 -6.89 4.33
N GLU A 36 11.14 -8.07 4.61
CA GLU A 36 11.42 -9.30 3.83
C GLU A 36 10.99 -9.18 2.37
N VAL A 37 9.82 -8.58 2.11
CA VAL A 37 9.34 -8.34 0.74
C VAL A 37 10.23 -7.33 0.02
N VAL A 38 10.62 -6.23 0.69
CA VAL A 38 11.53 -5.23 0.10
C VAL A 38 12.89 -5.84 -0.25
N ALA A 39 13.47 -6.64 0.66
CA ALA A 39 14.73 -7.34 0.42
C ALA A 39 14.63 -8.29 -0.78
N ALA A 40 13.56 -9.09 -0.83
CA ALA A 40 13.33 -10.03 -1.92
C ALA A 40 13.15 -9.34 -3.28
N VAL A 41 12.37 -8.24 -3.33
CA VAL A 41 12.10 -7.51 -4.57
C VAL A 41 13.33 -6.75 -5.06
N SER A 42 14.10 -6.15 -4.15
CA SER A 42 15.32 -5.39 -4.50
C SER A 42 16.55 -6.26 -4.72
N GLY A 43 16.48 -7.56 -4.41
CA GLY A 43 17.63 -8.47 -4.45
C GLY A 43 18.74 -8.13 -3.46
N LYS A 44 18.44 -7.33 -2.43
CA LYS A 44 19.41 -6.91 -1.40
C LYS A 44 19.25 -7.74 -0.14
N GLU A 45 20.38 -7.99 0.53
CA GLU A 45 20.38 -8.66 1.82
C GLU A 45 19.78 -7.74 2.90
N LEU A 46 18.96 -8.31 3.79
CA LEU A 46 18.30 -7.58 4.86
C LEU A 46 19.21 -7.54 6.10
N VAL A 47 19.69 -6.35 6.46
CA VAL A 47 20.39 -6.08 7.72
C VAL A 47 19.44 -5.33 8.64
N ILE A 48 19.06 -5.95 9.77
CA ILE A 48 18.10 -5.37 10.72
C ILE A 48 18.86 -4.86 11.96
N GLU A 49 18.77 -3.56 12.20
CA GLU A 49 19.18 -2.92 13.45
C GLU A 49 17.92 -2.50 14.22
N GLN A 50 17.76 -3.03 15.43
CA GLN A 50 16.60 -2.69 16.26
C GLN A 50 16.85 -1.40 17.05
N HIS A 51 15.95 -0.45 16.87
CA HIS A 51 15.91 0.80 17.63
C HIS A 51 14.69 0.82 18.56
N PRO A 52 14.72 1.59 19.67
CA PRO A 52 13.53 1.83 20.47
C PRO A 52 12.43 2.48 19.63
N MET A 53 11.18 2.17 19.98
CA MET A 53 9.98 2.73 19.31
C MET A 53 10.02 4.25 19.32
N GLN A 54 9.72 4.88 18.18
CA GLN A 54 9.75 6.33 18.08
C GLN A 54 8.50 6.93 18.74
N PRO A 55 8.61 8.11 19.39
CA PRO A 55 7.44 8.81 19.91
C PRO A 55 6.44 9.10 18.77
N GLY A 56 5.26 8.48 18.82
CA GLY A 56 4.22 8.65 17.80
C GLY A 56 3.98 7.42 16.92
N ASP A 57 4.81 6.38 17.01
CA ASP A 57 4.52 5.09 16.36
C ASP A 57 3.29 4.44 17.00
N VAL A 58 2.44 3.86 16.16
CA VAL A 58 1.28 3.05 16.57
C VAL A 58 1.56 1.59 16.22
N GLU A 59 1.28 0.68 17.16
CA GLU A 59 1.68 -0.74 17.04
C GLU A 59 1.02 -1.46 15.85
N CYS A 60 -0.20 -1.04 15.48
CA CYS A 60 -0.92 -1.60 14.35
C CYS A 60 -1.86 -0.54 13.77
N THR A 61 -1.84 -0.39 12.44
CA THR A 61 -2.85 0.36 11.70
C THR A 61 -3.51 -0.57 10.71
N ASN A 62 -4.85 -0.62 10.75
CA ASN A 62 -5.63 -1.35 9.77
C ASN A 62 -6.80 -0.47 9.31
N ALA A 63 -6.96 -0.32 8.00
CA ALA A 63 -8.06 0.41 7.44
C ALA A 63 -9.32 -0.48 7.44
N ASP A 64 -10.34 -0.11 8.22
CA ASP A 64 -11.66 -0.73 8.05
C ASP A 64 -12.29 -0.23 6.75
N ILE A 65 -12.29 -1.09 5.73
CA ILE A 65 -12.84 -0.84 4.40
C ILE A 65 -14.23 -1.42 4.19
N SER A 66 -14.91 -1.90 5.25
CA SER A 66 -16.22 -2.56 5.14
C SER A 66 -17.25 -1.68 4.44
N LYS A 67 -17.27 -0.39 4.80
CA LYS A 67 -18.15 0.62 4.19
C LYS A 67 -17.85 0.85 2.69
N ALA A 68 -16.57 0.85 2.30
CA ALA A 68 -16.17 1.02 0.91
C ALA A 68 -16.51 -0.22 0.08
N ARG A 69 -16.35 -1.43 0.63
CA ARG A 69 -16.81 -2.68 0.00
C ARG A 69 -18.31 -2.65 -0.28
N GLU A 70 -19.10 -2.32 0.74
CA GLU A 70 -20.57 -2.31 0.64
C GLU A 70 -21.08 -1.23 -0.34
N LYS A 71 -20.64 0.02 -0.17
CA LYS A 71 -21.22 1.15 -0.90
C LYS A 71 -20.55 1.45 -2.23
N LEU A 72 -19.26 1.14 -2.38
CA LEU A 72 -18.47 1.45 -3.59
C LEU A 72 -18.11 0.18 -4.40
N GLY A 73 -18.37 -1.02 -3.88
CA GLY A 73 -17.88 -2.26 -4.49
C GLY A 73 -16.35 -2.32 -4.49
N TYR A 74 -15.70 -1.57 -3.60
CA TYR A 74 -14.25 -1.47 -3.55
C TYR A 74 -13.65 -2.76 -3.00
N ASP A 75 -12.86 -3.45 -3.82
CA ASP A 75 -12.27 -4.74 -3.49
C ASP A 75 -10.81 -4.79 -3.98
N PRO A 76 -9.85 -4.33 -3.16
CA PRO A 76 -8.46 -4.23 -3.57
C PRO A 76 -7.89 -5.62 -3.86
N LYS A 77 -7.27 -5.78 -5.04
CA LYS A 77 -6.74 -7.08 -5.50
C LYS A 77 -5.23 -7.14 -5.52
N THR A 78 -4.55 -6.01 -5.42
CA THR A 78 -3.08 -5.96 -5.45
C THR A 78 -2.54 -6.41 -4.09
N SER A 79 -1.78 -7.51 -4.08
CA SER A 79 -1.04 -7.91 -2.87
C SER A 79 0.09 -6.91 -2.58
N PHE A 80 0.55 -6.85 -1.33
CA PHE A 80 1.68 -5.99 -0.97
C PHE A 80 2.93 -6.31 -1.80
N ARG A 81 3.21 -7.60 -2.03
CA ARG A 81 4.34 -8.08 -2.84
C ARG A 81 4.24 -7.60 -4.29
N ASP A 82 3.09 -7.78 -4.93
CA ASP A 82 2.92 -7.40 -6.34
C ASP A 82 3.03 -5.88 -6.50
N GLY A 83 2.42 -5.13 -5.57
CA GLY A 83 2.53 -3.68 -5.53
C GLY A 83 3.97 -3.21 -5.36
N MET A 84 4.76 -3.88 -4.50
CA MET A 84 6.17 -3.58 -4.28
C MET A 84 7.02 -3.89 -5.51
N GLN A 85 6.74 -5.00 -6.22
CA GLN A 85 7.45 -5.33 -7.46
C GLN A 85 7.23 -4.26 -8.53
N VAL A 86 5.97 -3.88 -8.78
CA VAL A 86 5.64 -2.81 -9.74
C VAL A 86 6.31 -1.49 -9.36
N PHE A 87 6.32 -1.15 -8.07
CA PHE A 87 6.99 0.04 -7.58
C PHE A 87 8.51 -0.01 -7.81
N HIS A 88 9.15 -1.13 -7.50
CA HIS A 88 10.57 -1.33 -7.70
C HIS A 88 10.96 -1.21 -9.18
N ASP A 89 10.21 -1.84 -10.09
CA ASP A 89 10.49 -1.82 -11.52
C ASP A 89 10.43 -0.38 -12.07
N TRP A 90 9.43 0.40 -11.64
CA TRP A 90 9.34 1.83 -11.94
C TRP A 90 10.49 2.65 -11.34
N PHE A 91 10.89 2.35 -10.09
CA PHE A 91 11.97 3.05 -9.42
C PHE A 91 13.30 2.84 -10.13
N VAL A 92 13.61 1.59 -10.53
CA VAL A 92 14.82 1.24 -11.28
C VAL A 92 14.79 1.88 -12.67
N SER A 93 13.68 1.81 -13.40
CA SER A 93 13.59 2.37 -14.75
C SER A 93 13.85 3.88 -14.81
N ARG A 94 13.54 4.62 -13.73
CA ARG A 94 13.83 6.07 -13.62
C ARG A 94 15.24 6.38 -13.14
N SER A 95 15.89 5.44 -12.46
CA SER A 95 17.26 5.59 -11.98
C SER A 95 18.25 5.61 -13.16
N ASP A 96 17.95 4.82 -14.20
CA ASP A 96 18.74 4.76 -15.45
C ASP A 96 18.58 6.02 -16.32
N GLU A 97 17.49 6.78 -16.18
CA GLU A 97 17.26 8.03 -16.92
C GLU A 97 18.10 9.22 -16.41
N SER A 98 18.81 9.07 -15.28
CA SER A 98 19.69 10.11 -14.72
C SER A 98 21.15 10.03 -15.17
N VAL A 99 21.47 9.13 -16.12
CA VAL A 99 22.81 8.98 -16.74
C VAL A 99 22.79 9.24 -18.26
N GLY A 100 21.80 9.99 -18.75
CA GLY A 100 21.69 10.43 -20.15
C GLY A 100 21.91 11.92 -20.33
#